data_AF-A0A0F9E5X3-F1
#
_entry.id   AF-A0A0F9E5X3-F1
#
_cell.length_a   1.000
_cell.length_b   1.000
_cell.length_c   1.000
_cell.angle_alpha   90.00
_cell.angle_beta   90.00
_cell.angle_gamma   90.00
#
_symmetry.space_group_name_H-M   'P 1'
#
loop_
_entity.id
_entity.type
_entity.pdbx_description
1 polymer ?
#
loop_
_entity_poly.entity_id
_entity_poly.type
_entity_poly.pdbx_seq_one_letter_code
_entity_poly.pdbx_strand_id
1 'polypeptide(L)'
;MFMGDDGEIGMYNPGVIVGAVIVILCCPAYLYDRKHTEEYKLKQEKVKFQLQLQQKRLETALGQACFLYNQLLDIHQQVYLGEKITLSEYDMDYIGKDFETKQLHSQVKQNIPKRISDAFNHFFRRVKNGETPGFPKFHKRVFYKSITYPQYQQEIYPNNRLYVSKIGMIKIKKHREIEGTIKTLTIKKENDEWYVVFSCDNVPVEKVNNNFKSEVEGFLL
;
A
#
# COMPACT_ATOMS: atom_id res chain seq x y z
N MET A 1 -23.66 42.47 -10.79
CA MET A 1 -24.72 43.22 -11.48
C MET A 1 -24.74 42.79 -12.93
N PHE A 2 -25.55 41.78 -13.23
CA PHE A 2 -26.13 41.48 -14.54
C PHE A 2 -27.52 40.93 -14.21
N MET A 3 -28.55 41.53 -14.82
CA MET A 3 -29.96 41.23 -14.59
C MET A 3 -30.44 40.22 -15.65
N GLY A 4 -31.25 39.25 -15.21
CA GLY A 4 -32.07 38.36 -16.03
C GLY A 4 -33.50 38.34 -15.45
N ASP A 5 -34.48 38.26 -16.35
CA ASP A 5 -35.89 38.66 -16.22
C ASP A 5 -36.85 37.61 -15.65
N ASP A 6 -36.51 37.01 -14.51
CA ASP A 6 -37.35 36.02 -13.85
C ASP A 6 -37.19 36.13 -12.32
N GLY A 7 -38.09 36.90 -11.72
CA GLY A 7 -38.07 37.34 -10.33
C GLY A 7 -38.32 36.26 -9.28
N GLU A 8 -37.40 35.31 -9.12
CA GLU A 8 -37.31 34.48 -7.92
C GLU A 8 -36.02 34.76 -7.12
N ILE A 9 -36.21 35.23 -5.89
CA ILE A 9 -35.15 35.50 -4.92
C ILE A 9 -34.77 34.17 -4.25
N GLY A 10 -33.83 33.43 -4.85
CA GLY A 10 -33.26 32.20 -4.29
C GLY A 10 -32.07 32.48 -3.36
N MET A 11 -32.21 32.15 -2.07
CA MET A 11 -31.22 32.39 -1.02
C MET A 11 -29.89 31.63 -1.25
N TYR A 12 -28.78 32.33 -1.01
CA TYR A 12 -27.41 31.81 -1.01
C TYR A 12 -27.26 30.70 0.06
N ASN A 13 -26.89 29.49 -0.37
CA ASN A 13 -26.67 28.34 0.52
C ASN A 13 -25.21 27.86 0.36
N PRO A 14 -24.29 28.15 1.31
CA PRO A 14 -22.90 27.73 1.21
C PRO A 14 -22.79 26.31 1.79
N GLY A 15 -22.95 25.30 0.95
CA GLY A 15 -22.97 23.92 1.42
C GLY A 15 -22.57 22.90 0.36
N VAL A 16 -21.47 22.21 0.67
CA VAL A 16 -21.06 20.91 0.09
C VAL A 16 -20.34 21.00 -1.27
N ILE A 17 -19.02 21.18 -1.18
CA ILE A 17 -18.11 20.69 -2.22
C ILE A 17 -18.20 19.15 -2.20
N VAL A 18 -18.96 18.59 -3.14
CA VAL A 18 -19.05 17.16 -3.38
C VAL A 18 -17.75 16.74 -4.05
N GLY A 19 -16.75 16.38 -3.24
CA GLY A 19 -15.44 15.94 -3.71
C GLY A 19 -15.51 14.60 -4.44
N ALA A 20 -15.29 14.66 -5.75
CA ALA A 20 -14.67 13.68 -6.64
C ALA A 20 -14.95 12.19 -6.38
N VAL A 21 -15.78 11.61 -7.25
CA VAL A 21 -15.78 10.18 -7.57
C VAL A 21 -14.52 9.89 -8.39
N ILE A 22 -13.57 9.13 -7.84
CA ILE A 22 -12.44 8.57 -8.61
C ILE A 22 -12.51 7.05 -8.51
N VAL A 23 -13.06 6.47 -9.58
CA VAL A 23 -12.84 5.09 -10.03
C VAL A 23 -11.37 5.00 -10.45
N ILE A 24 -10.63 3.94 -10.09
CA ILE A 24 -9.56 3.38 -10.94
C ILE A 24 -9.26 1.92 -10.54
N LEU A 25 -9.10 1.16 -11.61
CA LEU A 25 -8.86 -0.27 -11.80
C LEU A 25 -7.65 -0.83 -11.05
N CYS A 26 -7.75 -2.11 -10.64
CA CYS A 26 -6.59 -2.89 -10.24
C CYS A 26 -6.42 -4.06 -11.23
N CYS A 27 -5.34 -4.03 -12.03
CA CYS A 27 -4.94 -5.12 -12.92
C CYS A 27 -4.77 -6.43 -12.13
N PRO A 28 -5.27 -7.58 -12.61
CA PRO A 28 -4.96 -8.87 -12.02
C PRO A 28 -3.50 -9.24 -12.33
N ALA A 29 -2.72 -9.60 -11.31
CA ALA A 29 -1.55 -10.45 -11.48
C ALA A 29 -1.96 -11.88 -11.06
N TYR A 30 -1.91 -12.82 -12.00
CA TYR A 30 -2.27 -14.22 -11.77
C TYR A 30 -1.06 -15.02 -11.27
N LEU A 31 -1.26 -15.88 -10.27
CA LEU A 31 -0.30 -16.88 -9.83
C LEU A 31 -0.85 -18.27 -10.20
N TYR A 32 0.01 -19.11 -10.78
CA TYR A 32 -0.31 -20.48 -11.20
C TYR A 32 0.40 -21.47 -10.24
N ASP A 33 -0.34 -22.29 -9.49
CA ASP A 33 0.21 -23.39 -8.70
C ASP A 33 0.19 -24.70 -9.52
N ARG A 34 1.30 -25.46 -9.52
CA ARG A 34 1.51 -26.66 -10.37
C ARG A 34 0.85 -27.93 -9.85
N LYS A 35 0.11 -27.90 -8.74
CA LYS A 35 -0.44 -29.14 -8.14
C LYS A 35 -1.96 -29.19 -7.95
N HIS A 36 -2.69 -28.09 -8.10
CA HIS A 36 -4.16 -28.05 -8.13
C HIS A 36 -4.61 -26.90 -9.04
N THR A 37 -5.51 -27.17 -9.99
CA THR A 37 -5.98 -26.22 -11.01
C THR A 37 -7.02 -25.25 -10.41
N GLU A 38 -6.59 -24.33 -9.55
CA GLU A 38 -7.41 -23.19 -9.11
C GLU A 38 -6.60 -21.90 -9.34
N GLU A 39 -7.11 -21.03 -10.22
CA GLU A 39 -6.56 -19.68 -10.42
C GLU A 39 -6.96 -18.81 -9.22
N TYR A 40 -5.98 -18.30 -8.48
CA TYR A 40 -6.22 -17.36 -7.37
C TYR A 40 -5.79 -15.95 -7.76
N LYS A 41 -6.62 -14.96 -7.42
CA LYS A 41 -6.37 -13.55 -7.72
C LYS A 41 -5.91 -12.82 -6.46
N LEU A 42 -4.70 -12.26 -6.51
CA LEU A 42 -4.28 -11.24 -5.55
C LEU A 42 -5.09 -9.97 -5.80
N LYS A 43 -5.90 -9.57 -4.81
CA LYS A 43 -6.67 -8.32 -4.86
C LYS A 43 -6.07 -7.34 -3.86
N GLN A 44 -5.83 -6.13 -4.32
CA GLN A 44 -5.47 -5.01 -3.46
C GLN A 44 -6.67 -4.10 -3.26
N GLU A 45 -6.99 -3.80 -2.01
CA GLU A 45 -8.12 -2.93 -1.67
C GLU A 45 -7.65 -1.73 -0.85
N LYS A 46 -7.95 -0.52 -1.35
CA LYS A 46 -7.56 0.76 -0.76
C LYS A 46 -8.76 1.42 -0.06
N VAL A 47 -8.59 1.75 1.22
CA VAL A 47 -9.67 2.21 2.10
C VAL A 47 -9.26 3.46 2.85
N LYS A 48 -10.09 4.51 2.88
CA LYS A 48 -9.80 5.79 3.53
C LYS A 48 -10.21 5.82 5.01
N PHE A 49 -9.51 6.59 5.85
CA PHE A 49 -9.92 6.87 7.23
C PHE A 49 -9.54 8.28 7.71
N GLN A 50 -10.19 8.76 8.78
CA GLN A 50 -10.07 10.13 9.25
C GLN A 50 -10.28 10.24 10.78
N LEU A 51 -9.22 10.09 11.57
CA LEU A 51 -9.24 10.21 13.04
C LEU A 51 -7.99 10.98 13.53
N GLN A 52 -8.20 12.15 14.14
CA GLN A 52 -7.14 13.13 14.48
C GLN A 52 -6.04 12.59 15.42
N LEU A 53 -6.42 11.88 16.51
CA LEU A 53 -5.45 11.30 17.45
C LEU A 53 -4.57 10.22 16.80
N GLN A 54 -5.10 9.50 15.82
CA GLN A 54 -4.39 8.43 15.10
C GLN A 54 -3.42 9.00 14.08
N GLN A 55 -3.73 10.15 13.48
CA GLN A 55 -2.84 10.85 12.55
C GLN A 55 -1.50 11.17 13.22
N LYS A 56 -1.48 11.72 14.44
CA LYS A 56 -0.23 12.01 15.15
C LYS A 56 0.61 10.75 15.39
N ARG A 57 -0.01 9.63 15.78
CA ARG A 57 0.68 8.35 15.99
C ARG A 57 1.27 7.82 14.69
N LEU A 58 0.51 7.90 13.60
CA LEU A 58 0.93 7.47 12.27
C LEU A 58 2.07 8.34 11.71
N GLU A 59 2.00 9.66 11.87
CA GLU A 59 3.08 10.56 11.45
C GLU A 59 4.36 10.37 12.27
N THR A 60 4.21 10.00 13.55
CA THR A 60 5.33 9.61 14.40
C THR A 60 5.93 8.29 13.92
N ALA A 61 5.09 7.30 13.61
CA ALA A 61 5.51 6.01 13.07
C ALA A 61 6.22 6.16 11.71
N LEU A 62 5.68 6.95 10.77
CA LEU A 62 6.35 7.26 9.50
C LEU A 62 7.70 7.95 9.72
N GLY A 63 7.77 8.89 10.67
CA GLY A 63 9.02 9.55 11.05
C GLY A 63 10.07 8.57 11.56
N GLN A 64 9.70 7.68 12.48
CA GLN A 64 10.60 6.65 13.01
C GLN A 64 11.01 5.63 11.96
N ALA A 65 10.09 5.24 11.06
CA ALA A 65 10.40 4.33 9.96
C ALA A 65 11.37 4.96 8.95
N CYS A 66 11.18 6.24 8.61
CA CYS A 66 12.10 6.98 7.76
C CYS A 66 13.48 7.13 8.39
N PHE A 67 13.53 7.42 9.70
CA PHE A 67 14.77 7.49 10.46
C PHE A 67 15.53 6.16 10.40
N LEU A 68 14.88 5.06 10.78
CA LEU A 68 15.48 3.72 10.77
C LEU A 68 15.94 3.31 9.37
N TYR A 69 15.13 3.57 8.34
CA TYR A 69 15.50 3.31 6.94
C TYR A 69 16.79 4.03 6.56
N ASN A 70 16.89 5.33 6.86
CA ASN A 70 18.07 6.11 6.49
C ASN A 70 19.32 5.68 7.27
N GLN A 71 19.19 5.34 8.55
CA GLN A 71 20.31 4.83 9.35
C GLN A 71 20.84 3.50 8.81
N LEU A 72 19.95 2.55 8.53
CA LEU A 72 20.34 1.25 7.96
C LEU A 72 20.91 1.40 6.55
N LEU A 73 20.34 2.31 5.74
CA LEU A 73 20.84 2.57 4.40
C LEU A 73 22.25 3.18 4.44
N ASP A 74 22.53 4.08 5.37
CA ASP A 74 23.87 4.68 5.53
C ASP A 74 24.92 3.62 5.86
N ILE A 75 24.63 2.77 6.87
CA ILE A 75 25.50 1.65 7.25
C ILE A 75 25.72 0.71 6.06
N HIS A 76 24.64 0.33 5.36
CA HIS A 76 24.72 -0.55 4.20
C HIS A 76 25.55 0.05 3.07
N GLN A 77 25.35 1.33 2.77
CA GLN A 77 26.13 2.05 1.76
C GLN A 77 27.61 2.14 2.14
N GLN A 78 27.95 2.40 3.40
CA GLN A 78 29.34 2.46 3.86
C GLN A 78 30.04 1.10 3.67
N VAL A 79 29.41 0.01 4.10
CA VAL A 79 29.93 -1.35 3.92
C VAL A 79 30.08 -1.68 2.43
N TYR A 80 29.08 -1.37 1.61
CA TYR A 80 29.13 -1.63 0.18
C TYR A 80 30.20 -0.78 -0.54
N LEU A 81 30.38 0.48 -0.16
CA LEU A 81 31.38 1.34 -0.79
C LEU A 81 32.80 0.96 -0.40
N GLY A 82 33.04 0.56 0.86
CA GLY A 82 34.34 0.12 1.36
C GLY A 82 34.73 -1.29 0.94
N GLU A 83 33.89 -2.28 1.25
CA GLU A 83 34.24 -3.71 1.11
C GLU A 83 33.60 -4.37 -0.13
N LYS A 84 32.67 -3.68 -0.80
CA LYS A 84 31.83 -4.24 -1.89
C LYS A 84 30.94 -5.39 -1.44
N ILE A 85 30.69 -5.49 -0.13
CA ILE A 85 29.79 -6.47 0.46
C ILE A 85 28.39 -5.87 0.58
N THR A 86 27.37 -6.67 0.27
CA THR A 86 25.96 -6.33 0.49
C THR A 86 25.51 -7.00 1.78
N LEU A 87 25.10 -6.22 2.79
CA LEU A 87 24.56 -6.80 4.03
C LEU A 87 23.26 -7.55 3.73
N SER A 88 23.08 -8.69 4.42
CA SER A 88 21.83 -9.44 4.33
C SER A 88 20.69 -8.72 5.06
N GLU A 89 19.44 -9.11 4.76
CA GLU A 89 18.27 -8.64 5.51
C GLU A 89 18.36 -8.98 6.99
N TYR A 90 18.97 -10.12 7.33
CA TYR A 90 19.17 -10.55 8.71
C TYR A 90 20.15 -9.64 9.45
N ASP A 91 21.28 -9.30 8.82
CA ASP A 91 22.29 -8.41 9.43
C ASP A 91 21.70 -7.02 9.69
N MET A 92 20.97 -6.48 8.72
CA MET A 92 20.28 -5.21 8.86
C MET A 92 19.16 -5.25 9.92
N ASP A 93 18.42 -6.36 10.04
CA ASP A 93 17.42 -6.52 11.11
C ASP A 93 18.10 -6.58 12.49
N TYR A 94 19.23 -7.28 12.59
CA TYR A 94 20.02 -7.35 13.81
C TYR A 94 20.52 -5.95 14.23
N ILE A 95 21.18 -5.23 13.33
CA ILE A 95 21.64 -3.84 13.54
C ILE A 95 20.46 -2.91 13.86
N GLY A 96 19.31 -3.13 13.21
CA GLY A 96 18.09 -2.35 13.41
C GLY A 96 17.53 -2.40 14.84
N LYS A 97 17.91 -3.40 15.64
CA LYS A 97 17.47 -3.54 17.04
C LYS A 97 18.09 -2.50 17.97
N ASP A 98 19.26 -1.98 17.64
CA ASP A 98 19.97 -0.97 18.45
C ASP A 98 19.30 0.42 18.37
N PHE A 99 18.45 0.64 17.37
CA PHE A 99 17.76 1.91 17.17
C PHE A 99 16.41 1.98 17.91
N GLU A 100 16.27 3.00 18.76
CA GLU A 100 15.07 3.21 19.57
C GLU A 100 13.87 3.70 18.73
N THR A 101 13.03 2.75 18.32
CA THR A 101 11.85 2.98 17.48
C THR A 101 10.57 2.47 18.14
N LYS A 102 10.21 3.06 19.29
CA LYS A 102 9.11 2.61 20.18
C LYS A 102 7.71 2.56 19.53
N GLN A 103 7.47 3.40 18.52
CA GLN A 103 6.18 3.48 17.81
C GLN A 103 6.08 2.51 16.63
N LEU A 104 7.17 1.82 16.28
CA LEU A 104 7.15 0.80 15.25
C LEU A 104 6.81 -0.57 15.84
N HIS A 105 5.90 -1.27 15.17
CA HIS A 105 5.67 -2.69 15.42
C HIS A 105 6.84 -3.51 14.87
N SER A 106 7.12 -4.68 15.46
CA SER A 106 8.22 -5.58 15.05
C SER A 106 8.15 -5.93 13.56
N GLN A 107 6.96 -6.23 13.05
CA GLN A 107 6.75 -6.53 11.63
C GLN A 107 7.09 -5.35 10.71
N VAL A 108 6.82 -4.11 11.15
CA VAL A 108 7.16 -2.91 10.38
C VAL A 108 8.66 -2.70 10.38
N LYS A 109 9.34 -2.97 11.51
CA LYS A 109 10.80 -2.92 11.59
C LYS A 109 11.45 -3.92 10.64
N GLN A 110 10.99 -5.17 10.63
CA GLN A 110 11.49 -6.23 9.74
C GLN A 110 11.23 -5.91 8.26
N ASN A 111 10.16 -5.18 7.94
CA ASN A 111 9.90 -4.77 6.57
C ASN A 111 10.90 -3.71 6.05
N ILE A 112 11.53 -2.93 6.92
CA ILE A 112 12.45 -1.86 6.51
C ILE A 112 13.74 -2.41 5.87
N PRO A 113 14.48 -3.34 6.50
CA PRO A 113 15.60 -4.04 5.86
C PRO A 113 15.25 -4.64 4.50
N LYS A 114 14.07 -5.28 4.40
CA LYS A 114 13.59 -5.84 3.13
C LYS A 114 13.45 -4.77 2.04
N ARG A 115 12.93 -3.58 2.36
CA ARG A 115 12.84 -2.47 1.38
C ARG A 115 14.22 -1.99 0.90
N ILE A 116 15.24 -2.06 1.75
CA ILE A 116 16.62 -1.72 1.38
C ILE A 116 17.20 -2.81 0.47
N SER A 117 17.06 -4.07 0.88
CA SER A 117 17.46 -5.26 0.09
C SER A 117 16.84 -5.23 -1.32
N ASP A 118 15.53 -5.01 -1.43
CA ASP A 118 14.82 -4.90 -2.70
C ASP A 118 15.36 -3.75 -3.58
N ALA A 119 15.71 -2.62 -2.97
CA ALA A 119 16.28 -1.47 -3.70
C ALA A 119 17.66 -1.80 -4.29
N PHE A 120 18.52 -2.48 -3.52
CA PHE A 120 19.82 -2.96 -4.01
C PHE A 120 19.66 -4.06 -5.07
N ASN A 121 18.73 -5.00 -4.89
CA ASN A 121 18.43 -6.03 -5.88
C ASN A 121 18.00 -5.41 -7.23
N HIS A 122 17.16 -4.37 -7.19
CA HIS A 122 16.78 -3.61 -8.37
C HIS A 122 17.96 -2.87 -9.01
N PHE A 123 18.83 -2.28 -8.19
CA PHE A 123 20.05 -1.65 -8.67
C PHE A 123 20.95 -2.66 -9.41
N PHE A 124 21.26 -3.80 -8.79
CA PHE A 124 22.10 -4.84 -9.39
C PHE A 124 21.48 -5.46 -10.64
N ARG A 125 20.16 -5.67 -10.65
CA ARG A 125 19.45 -6.14 -11.86
C ARG A 125 19.66 -5.20 -13.04
N ARG A 126 19.55 -3.88 -12.84
CA ARG A 126 19.76 -2.88 -13.90
C ARG A 126 21.21 -2.83 -14.37
N VAL A 127 22.16 -2.88 -13.44
CA VAL A 127 23.59 -2.99 -13.77
C VAL A 127 23.85 -4.20 -14.65
N LYS A 128 23.31 -5.36 -14.29
CA LYS A 128 23.44 -6.60 -15.07
C LYS A 128 22.81 -6.50 -16.46
N ASN A 129 21.69 -5.79 -16.58
CA ASN A 129 20.99 -5.60 -17.86
C ASN A 129 21.61 -4.50 -18.74
N GLY A 130 22.63 -3.77 -18.27
CA GLY A 130 23.18 -2.62 -18.98
C GLY A 130 22.24 -1.40 -19.04
N GLU A 131 21.19 -1.38 -18.22
CA GLU A 131 20.27 -0.25 -18.09
C GLU A 131 20.88 0.84 -17.19
N THR A 132 20.40 2.08 -17.27
CA THR A 132 20.81 3.15 -16.35
C THR A 132 20.41 2.80 -14.90
N PRO A 133 21.37 2.46 -14.02
CA PRO A 133 21.05 1.99 -12.69
C PRO A 133 20.87 3.17 -11.74
N GLY A 134 19.84 3.10 -10.89
CA GLY A 134 19.62 4.09 -9.83
C GLY A 134 20.13 3.54 -8.51
N PHE A 135 21.19 4.13 -7.95
CA PHE A 135 21.67 3.74 -6.62
C PHE A 135 20.61 4.09 -5.55
N PRO A 136 20.39 3.24 -4.53
CA PRO A 136 19.47 3.53 -3.43
C PRO A 136 19.78 4.88 -2.76
N LYS A 137 18.76 5.64 -2.39
CA LYS A 137 18.91 7.02 -1.85
C LYS A 137 18.17 7.18 -0.54
N PHE A 138 18.68 8.09 0.31
CA PHE A 138 17.99 8.51 1.52
C PHE A 138 16.62 9.10 1.21
N HIS A 139 15.66 8.82 2.09
CA HIS A 139 14.34 9.42 2.02
C HIS A 139 14.28 10.66 2.91
N LYS A 140 13.77 11.77 2.37
CA LYS A 140 13.27 12.86 3.23
C LYS A 140 11.99 12.39 3.89
N ARG A 141 11.71 12.88 5.11
CA ARG A 141 10.50 12.51 5.88
C ARG A 141 9.20 12.67 5.08
N VAL A 142 9.10 13.71 4.24
CA VAL A 142 7.93 13.99 3.38
C VAL A 142 7.70 12.95 2.27
N PHE A 143 8.74 12.20 1.88
CA PHE A 143 8.65 11.18 0.84
C PHE A 143 8.42 9.77 1.41
N TYR A 144 8.69 9.55 2.70
CA TYR A 144 8.42 8.27 3.34
C TYR A 144 6.94 8.16 3.73
N LYS A 145 6.13 7.67 2.79
CA LYS A 145 4.67 7.77 2.84
C LYS A 145 3.95 6.49 3.30
N SER A 146 4.67 5.39 3.58
CA SER A 146 4.01 4.12 3.93
C SER A 146 4.75 3.26 4.94
N ILE A 147 3.97 2.53 5.74
CA ILE A 147 4.41 1.42 6.59
C ILE A 147 3.61 0.16 6.26
N THR A 148 4.27 -0.98 6.28
CA THR A 148 3.68 -2.27 5.90
C THR A 148 3.82 -3.27 7.03
N TYR A 149 2.75 -4.02 7.26
CA TYR A 149 2.64 -5.14 8.16
C TYR A 149 2.54 -6.40 7.28
N PRO A 150 3.65 -7.12 7.02
CA PRO A 150 3.68 -8.20 6.05
C PRO A 150 2.78 -9.39 6.38
N GLN A 151 2.57 -9.66 7.67
CA GLN A 151 1.77 -10.77 8.19
C GLN A 151 0.63 -10.21 9.06
N TYR A 152 -0.39 -9.67 8.42
CA TYR A 152 -1.56 -9.15 9.11
C TYR A 152 -2.66 -10.21 9.14
N GLN A 153 -2.93 -10.77 10.32
CA GLN A 153 -3.87 -11.89 10.51
C GLN A 153 -5.17 -11.49 11.21
N GLN A 154 -5.40 -10.19 11.40
CA GLN A 154 -6.58 -9.71 12.12
C GLN A 154 -7.73 -9.43 11.18
N GLU A 155 -8.93 -9.75 11.66
CA GLU A 155 -10.17 -9.45 10.97
C GLU A 155 -10.61 -8.00 11.19
N ILE A 156 -11.50 -7.53 10.32
CA ILE A 156 -12.15 -6.24 10.49
C ILE A 156 -13.28 -6.40 11.50
N TYR A 157 -13.21 -5.64 12.59
CA TYR A 157 -14.23 -5.63 13.63
C TYR A 157 -15.56 -5.04 13.13
N PRO A 158 -16.68 -5.37 13.80
CA PRO A 158 -17.97 -4.75 13.55
C PRO A 158 -17.89 -3.21 13.56
N ASN A 159 -18.74 -2.57 12.77
CA ASN A 159 -18.74 -1.11 12.52
C ASN A 159 -17.52 -0.59 11.73
N ASN A 160 -16.93 -1.42 10.87
CA ASN A 160 -15.79 -1.06 10.02
C ASN A 160 -14.62 -0.51 10.83
N ARG A 161 -14.18 -1.26 11.84
CA ARG A 161 -13.03 -0.90 12.68
C ARG A 161 -11.89 -1.88 12.47
N LEU A 162 -10.67 -1.36 12.45
CA LEU A 162 -9.46 -2.11 12.20
C LEU A 162 -8.47 -1.86 13.33
N TYR A 163 -8.01 -2.92 14.00
CA TYR A 163 -6.96 -2.76 14.99
C TYR A 163 -5.59 -2.79 14.31
N VAL A 164 -4.76 -1.78 14.58
CA VAL A 164 -3.38 -1.76 14.11
C VAL A 164 -2.46 -1.62 15.30
N SER A 165 -1.56 -2.59 15.47
CA SER A 165 -0.54 -2.59 16.53
C SER A 165 0.24 -1.27 16.55
N LYS A 166 0.43 -0.71 17.75
CA LYS A 166 1.04 0.62 18.05
C LYS A 166 0.25 1.85 17.62
N ILE A 167 -0.76 1.72 16.76
CA ILE A 167 -1.61 2.83 16.32
C ILE A 167 -2.92 2.86 17.11
N GLY A 168 -3.61 1.71 17.19
CA GLY A 168 -4.90 1.53 17.86
C GLY A 168 -6.04 1.16 16.90
N MET A 169 -7.28 1.37 17.34
CA MET A 169 -8.49 1.05 16.58
C MET A 169 -8.85 2.15 15.57
N ILE A 170 -8.71 1.89 14.28
CA ILE A 170 -8.97 2.82 13.19
C ILE A 170 -10.36 2.55 12.60
N LYS A 171 -11.21 3.57 12.48
CA LYS A 171 -12.47 3.46 11.72
C LYS A 171 -12.18 3.62 10.24
N ILE A 172 -12.50 2.62 9.45
CA ILE A 172 -12.26 2.60 8.00
C ILE A 172 -13.56 2.85 7.23
N LYS A 173 -13.50 3.58 6.11
CA LYS A 173 -14.63 3.77 5.19
C LYS A 173 -14.39 2.93 3.94
N LYS A 174 -14.95 1.72 3.93
CA LYS A 174 -14.86 0.80 2.79
C LYS A 174 -15.85 1.20 1.69
N HIS A 175 -15.41 1.11 0.44
CA HIS A 175 -16.27 1.28 -0.74
C HIS A 175 -16.80 -0.06 -1.29
N ARG A 176 -16.13 -1.17 -0.95
CA ARG A 176 -16.49 -2.55 -1.30
C ARG A 176 -16.21 -3.44 -0.09
N GLU A 177 -16.90 -4.57 0.00
CA GLU A 177 -16.53 -5.57 0.99
C GLU A 177 -15.23 -6.25 0.61
N ILE A 178 -14.45 -6.60 1.64
CA ILE A 178 -13.16 -7.24 1.46
C ILE A 178 -13.41 -8.73 1.29
N GLU A 179 -13.02 -9.25 0.14
CA GLU A 179 -13.12 -10.67 -0.20
C GLU A 179 -11.77 -11.36 0.03
N GLY A 180 -11.82 -12.63 0.43
CA GLY A 180 -10.64 -13.45 0.69
C GLY A 180 -9.98 -13.20 2.05
N THR A 181 -8.81 -13.82 2.24
CA THR A 181 -8.04 -13.73 3.48
C THR A 181 -7.02 -12.60 3.39
N ILE A 182 -7.10 -11.65 4.32
CA ILE A 182 -6.11 -10.56 4.41
C ILE A 182 -4.76 -11.16 4.81
N LYS A 183 -3.72 -10.91 4.00
CA LYS A 183 -2.33 -11.33 4.29
C LYS A 183 -1.47 -10.17 4.75
N THR A 184 -1.59 -9.03 4.08
CA THR A 184 -0.72 -7.87 4.31
C THR A 184 -1.56 -6.62 4.46
N LEU A 185 -1.15 -5.76 5.38
CA LEU A 185 -1.73 -4.45 5.61
C LEU A 185 -0.67 -3.37 5.40
N THR A 186 -0.93 -2.42 4.52
CA THR A 186 -0.07 -1.24 4.31
C THR A 186 -0.85 0.01 4.63
N ILE A 187 -0.32 0.86 5.51
CA ILE A 187 -0.87 2.20 5.74
C ILE A 187 -0.06 3.18 4.91
N LYS A 188 -0.75 3.98 4.09
CA LYS A 188 -0.16 4.95 3.16
C LYS A 188 -0.77 6.34 3.38
N LYS A 189 0.08 7.37 3.37
CA LYS A 189 -0.32 8.79 3.31
C LYS A 189 -0.19 9.30 1.87
N GLU A 190 -1.26 9.85 1.32
CA GLU A 190 -1.29 10.39 -0.04
C GLU A 190 -2.22 11.61 -0.08
N ASN A 191 -1.73 12.73 -0.61
CA ASN A 191 -2.46 14.02 -0.64
C ASN A 191 -3.05 14.42 0.73
N ASP A 192 -2.26 14.24 1.80
CA ASP A 192 -2.66 14.43 3.21
C ASP A 192 -3.81 13.55 3.72
N GLU A 193 -4.22 12.58 2.93
CA GLU A 193 -5.20 11.58 3.30
C GLU A 193 -4.53 10.26 3.65
N TRP A 194 -5.18 9.52 4.55
CA TRP A 194 -4.69 8.23 5.01
C TRP A 194 -5.49 7.09 4.41
N TYR A 195 -4.75 6.11 3.92
CA TYR A 195 -5.27 4.94 3.27
C TYR A 195 -4.72 3.67 3.92
N VAL A 196 -5.59 2.68 4.07
CA VAL A 196 -5.20 1.30 4.37
C VAL A 196 -5.31 0.52 3.07
N VAL A 197 -4.24 -0.16 2.69
CA VAL A 197 -4.17 -1.05 1.54
C VAL A 197 -4.07 -2.47 2.07
N PHE A 198 -5.06 -3.30 1.76
CA PHE A 198 -5.04 -4.71 2.07
C PHE A 198 -4.55 -5.49 0.85
N SER A 199 -3.71 -6.49 1.06
CA SER A 199 -3.43 -7.53 0.08
C SER A 199 -4.15 -8.80 0.54
N CYS A 200 -5.14 -9.23 -0.23
CA CYS A 200 -5.94 -10.42 0.05
C CYS A 200 -5.54 -11.57 -0.87
N ASP A 201 -5.62 -12.78 -0.34
CA ASP A 201 -5.47 -14.03 -1.08
C ASP A 201 -6.77 -14.84 -1.05
N ASN A 202 -6.87 -15.87 -1.89
CA ASN A 202 -8.07 -16.72 -2.03
C ASN A 202 -9.34 -15.91 -2.36
N VAL A 203 -9.21 -14.88 -3.19
CA VAL A 203 -10.37 -14.14 -3.68
C VAL A 203 -11.10 -15.01 -4.71
N PRO A 204 -12.40 -15.32 -4.52
CA PRO A 204 -13.17 -16.11 -5.48
C PRO A 204 -13.13 -15.46 -6.86
N VAL A 205 -12.71 -16.21 -7.88
CA VAL A 205 -12.77 -15.73 -9.27
C VAL A 205 -14.22 -15.85 -9.75
N GLU A 206 -14.86 -14.72 -10.06
CA GLU A 206 -16.10 -14.75 -10.82
C GLU A 206 -15.84 -15.46 -12.16
N LYS A 207 -16.49 -16.60 -12.38
CA LYS A 207 -16.43 -17.30 -13.66
C LYS A 207 -17.03 -16.38 -14.72
N VAL A 208 -16.20 -15.91 -15.65
CA VAL A 208 -16.70 -15.20 -16.83
C VAL A 208 -17.47 -16.23 -17.65
N ASN A 209 -18.80 -16.12 -17.66
CA ASN A 209 -19.64 -16.92 -18.55
C ASN A 209 -19.36 -16.45 -19.99
N ASN A 210 -18.50 -17.16 -20.70
CA ASN A 210 -18.23 -16.94 -22.12
C ASN A 210 -19.42 -17.40 -22.97
N ASN A 211 -20.55 -16.69 -22.92
CA ASN A 211 -21.66 -16.86 -23.85
C ASN A 211 -21.48 -15.99 -25.11
N PHE A 212 -20.30 -16.03 -25.72
CA PHE A 212 -19.99 -15.31 -26.98
C PHE A 212 -19.69 -16.28 -28.13
N LYS A 213 -20.52 -17.31 -28.30
CA LYS A 213 -20.45 -18.18 -29.49
C LYS A 213 -21.81 -18.81 -29.81
N SER A 214 -22.75 -18.03 -30.35
CA SER A 214 -23.92 -18.57 -31.05
C SER A 214 -24.62 -17.60 -32.03
N GLU A 215 -23.90 -16.64 -32.64
CA GLU A 215 -24.53 -15.70 -33.61
C GLU A 215 -23.86 -15.64 -35.00
N VAL A 216 -22.94 -16.56 -35.33
CA VAL A 216 -22.31 -16.60 -36.67
C VAL A 216 -22.70 -17.80 -37.55
N GLU A 217 -23.60 -18.68 -37.10
CA GLU A 217 -24.08 -19.81 -37.92
C GLU A 217 -25.47 -19.57 -38.57
N GLY A 218 -25.88 -18.32 -38.70
CA GLY A 218 -27.16 -17.95 -39.35
C GLY A 218 -27.06 -17.32 -40.73
N PHE A 219 -25.86 -17.13 -41.29
CA PHE A 219 -25.66 -16.32 -42.51
C PHE A 219 -25.08 -17.08 -43.71
N LEU A 220 -25.14 -18.41 -43.71
CA LEU A 220 -24.60 -19.23 -44.80
C LEU A 220 -25.48 -20.43 -45.19
N LEU A 221 -26.80 -20.21 -45.27
CA LEU A 221 -27.73 -21.04 -46.04
C LEU A 221 -28.66 -20.17 -46.87
#